data_AF-A0A8T3MGJ4-F1
#
_entry.id   AF-A0A8T3MGJ4-F1
#
_cell.length_a   1.000
_cell.length_b   1.000
_cell.length_c   1.000
_cell.angle_alpha   90.00
_cell.angle_beta   90.00
_cell.angle_gamma   90.00
#
_symmetry.space_group_name_H-M   'P 1'
#
loop_
_entity.id
_entity.type
_entity.pdbx_description
1 polymer ?
#
loop_
_entity_poly.entity_id
_entity_poly.type
_entity_poly.pdbx_seq_one_letter_code
_entity_poly.pdbx_strand_id
1 'polypeptide(L)'
;MTDQLTLRLRTSLPKLPETLRPMLARPLAGPFDSPDHLFEPSWGGLRTLAFIGPADTPGAGGVRLVDVDGGDVAPRLLELAGLAVRVDARSAVLDGELVAVDTRGRADPRELAARIAGRPGRPVAYLAFDLLHLDGRSLLGQPLERRRRMLRRVLRPGDEVVAVPAIMGEGRALWDAAAAQGIAGVMARRRTSPYLSGVRSRLWRFIPIEGAEVGGAIGPEPAEGPANGPVIALIRRLPLGYDDEPDERVAG
;
A
#
# COMPACT_ATOMS: atom_id res chain seq x y z
N MET A 1 9.40 29.27 -47.20
CA MET A 1 9.16 30.13 -46.04
C MET A 1 9.14 29.25 -44.82
N THR A 2 10.03 29.59 -43.91
CA THR A 2 10.49 28.87 -42.72
C THR A 2 9.41 28.72 -41.64
N ASP A 3 9.64 27.75 -40.75
CA ASP A 3 9.14 27.67 -39.37
C ASP A 3 7.66 27.29 -39.17
N GLN A 4 7.28 26.35 -38.29
CA GLN A 4 7.89 26.01 -37.01
C GLN A 4 7.84 24.50 -36.77
N LEU A 5 9.03 23.88 -36.69
CA LEU A 5 9.21 22.68 -35.87
C LEU A 5 8.95 23.10 -34.43
N THR A 6 7.75 22.84 -33.93
CA THR A 6 7.46 22.94 -32.49
C THR A 6 8.25 21.83 -31.81
N LEU A 7 9.51 22.12 -31.49
CA LEU A 7 10.34 21.32 -30.62
C LEU A 7 9.71 21.42 -29.23
N ARG A 8 8.66 20.62 -28.99
CA ARG A 8 8.16 20.37 -27.64
C ARG A 8 9.34 19.72 -26.93
N LEU A 9 10.05 20.50 -26.11
CA LEU A 9 10.91 19.94 -25.09
C LEU A 9 10.03 18.98 -24.30
N ARG A 10 10.15 17.67 -24.58
CA ARG A 10 9.70 16.64 -23.66
C ARG A 10 10.64 16.79 -22.46
N THR A 11 10.26 17.65 -21.52
CA THR A 11 10.96 17.71 -20.24
C THR A 11 10.78 16.35 -19.60
N SER A 12 11.85 15.57 -19.57
CA SER A 12 11.90 14.31 -18.83
C SER A 12 11.51 14.60 -17.38
N LEU A 13 10.67 13.74 -16.80
CA LEU A 13 10.32 13.90 -15.40
C LEU A 13 11.59 13.77 -14.53
N PRO A 14 11.67 14.50 -13.41
CA PRO A 14 12.80 14.39 -12.50
C PRO A 14 12.91 12.95 -11.98
N LYS A 15 14.14 12.54 -11.65
CA LYS A 15 14.39 11.27 -10.97
C LYS A 15 13.63 11.23 -9.63
N LEU A 16 13.14 10.05 -9.27
CA LEU A 16 12.53 9.81 -7.97
C LEU A 16 13.58 9.88 -6.86
N PRO A 17 13.18 10.22 -5.62
CA PRO A 17 14.11 10.27 -4.49
C PRO A 17 14.63 8.87 -4.14
N GLU A 18 15.94 8.68 -4.17
CA GLU A 18 16.58 7.39 -3.82
C GLU A 18 16.68 7.15 -2.30
N THR A 19 16.56 8.20 -1.50
CA THR A 19 16.73 8.18 -0.04
C THR A 19 15.42 8.01 0.73
N LEU A 20 14.28 7.91 0.04
CA LEU A 20 12.98 7.77 0.69
C LEU A 20 12.93 6.47 1.51
N ARG A 21 12.43 6.57 2.74
CA ARG A 21 12.29 5.45 3.68
C ARG A 21 10.86 5.41 4.23
N PRO A 22 10.35 4.22 4.58
CA PRO A 22 9.05 4.09 5.24
C PRO A 22 8.94 4.96 6.49
N MET A 23 7.80 5.64 6.66
CA MET A 23 7.42 6.25 7.93
C MET A 23 6.94 5.14 8.87
N LEU A 24 7.40 5.14 10.11
CA LEU A 24 7.15 4.05 11.06
C LEU A 24 6.12 4.46 12.11
N ALA A 25 5.23 3.53 12.42
CA ALA A 25 4.24 3.70 13.48
C ALA A 25 4.85 3.45 14.87
N ARG A 26 4.22 4.00 15.90
CA ARG A 26 4.44 3.58 17.29
C ARG A 26 3.30 2.67 17.76
N PRO A 27 3.59 1.61 18.53
CA PRO A 27 2.54 0.76 19.07
C PRO A 27 1.61 1.54 20.02
N LEU A 28 0.35 1.13 20.09
CA LEU A 28 -0.65 1.59 21.04
C LEU A 28 -1.39 0.37 21.58
N ALA A 29 -1.59 0.32 22.90
CA ALA A 29 -2.06 -0.89 23.59
C ALA A 29 -3.50 -1.29 23.27
N GLY A 30 -4.36 -0.35 22.85
CA GLY A 30 -5.77 -0.66 22.61
C GLY A 30 -6.43 0.26 21.60
N PRO A 31 -7.58 -0.19 21.04
CA PRO A 31 -8.30 0.58 20.04
C PRO A 31 -8.98 1.81 20.64
N PHE A 32 -9.22 2.79 19.79
CA PHE A 32 -9.87 4.04 20.13
C PHE A 32 -10.58 4.61 18.91
N ASP A 33 -11.55 5.48 19.16
CA ASP A 33 -12.23 6.25 18.13
C ASP A 33 -11.69 7.68 18.09
N SER A 34 -11.58 8.25 16.90
CA SER A 34 -11.12 9.63 16.74
C SER A 34 -11.44 10.18 15.34
N PRO A 35 -12.16 11.30 15.23
CA PRO A 35 -12.45 11.94 13.93
C PRO A 35 -11.18 12.52 13.27
N ASP A 36 -10.09 12.65 14.02
CA ASP A 36 -8.79 13.11 13.52
C ASP A 36 -7.95 11.99 12.90
N HIS A 37 -8.43 10.73 12.95
CA HIS A 37 -7.69 9.57 12.49
C HIS A 37 -8.42 8.84 11.36
N LEU A 38 -7.60 8.33 10.45
CA LEU A 38 -7.97 7.31 9.48
C LEU A 38 -7.49 5.96 10.04
N PHE A 39 -8.41 5.01 10.15
CA PHE A 39 -8.18 3.66 10.62
C PHE A 39 -8.18 2.69 9.44
N GLU A 40 -7.18 1.82 9.38
CA GLU A 40 -6.96 0.91 8.26
C GLU A 40 -6.61 -0.49 8.78
N PRO A 41 -7.13 -1.57 8.20
CA PRO A 41 -6.65 -2.91 8.51
C PRO A 41 -5.16 -3.03 8.16
N SER A 42 -4.45 -3.82 8.95
CA SER A 42 -3.02 -4.07 8.77
C SER A 42 -2.78 -5.56 8.88
N TRP A 43 -2.35 -6.18 7.78
CA TRP A 43 -2.08 -7.62 7.75
C TRP A 43 -0.76 -7.97 8.44
N GLY A 44 0.11 -6.99 8.70
CA GLY A 44 1.39 -7.23 9.36
C GLY A 44 2.40 -7.88 8.40
N GLY A 45 2.26 -7.57 7.11
CA GLY A 45 3.14 -8.03 6.05
C GLY A 45 4.46 -7.27 6.00
N LEU A 46 5.19 -7.41 4.90
CA LEU A 46 6.45 -6.70 4.70
C LEU A 46 6.16 -5.28 4.20
N ARG A 47 6.61 -4.27 4.94
CA ARG A 47 6.49 -2.87 4.53
C ARG A 47 7.36 -2.60 3.30
N THR A 48 6.77 -2.05 2.24
CA THR A 48 7.44 -1.90 0.94
C THR A 48 7.02 -0.61 0.22
N LEU A 49 8.00 0.17 -0.22
CA LEU A 49 7.80 1.30 -1.13
C LEU A 49 7.83 0.81 -2.57
N ALA A 50 6.79 1.09 -3.34
CA ALA A 50 6.78 0.84 -4.78
C ALA A 50 7.20 2.11 -5.53
N PHE A 51 8.35 2.06 -6.18
CA PHE A 51 8.85 3.12 -7.05
C PHE A 51 8.49 2.80 -8.50
N ILE A 52 7.72 3.68 -9.14
CA ILE A 52 7.38 3.61 -10.56
C ILE A 52 8.12 4.74 -11.25
N GLY A 53 9.20 4.38 -11.94
CA GLY A 53 10.13 5.33 -12.55
C GLY A 53 9.48 6.23 -13.62
N PRO A 54 10.11 7.38 -13.92
CA PRO A 54 9.72 8.23 -15.05
C PRO A 54 9.53 7.49 -16.37
N ALA A 55 8.41 7.76 -17.04
CA ALA A 55 8.13 7.31 -18.39
C ALA A 55 7.43 8.40 -19.22
N ASP A 56 7.49 8.27 -20.54
CA ASP A 56 6.81 9.18 -21.47
C ASP A 56 5.28 9.01 -21.45
N THR A 57 4.82 7.79 -21.18
CA THR A 57 3.40 7.42 -21.12
C THR A 57 3.07 6.90 -19.72
N PRO A 58 1.86 7.19 -19.19
CA PRO A 58 1.41 6.62 -17.93
C PRO A 58 1.51 5.10 -17.92
N GLY A 59 1.96 4.54 -16.81
CA GLY A 59 2.05 3.10 -16.59
C GLY A 59 3.16 2.34 -17.32
N ALA A 60 4.04 3.04 -18.06
CA ALA A 60 5.21 2.45 -18.71
C ALA A 60 6.52 2.56 -17.88
N GLY A 61 6.42 3.05 -16.63
CA GLY A 61 7.57 3.22 -15.74
C GLY A 61 8.12 1.89 -15.22
N GLY A 62 9.45 1.80 -15.07
CA GLY A 62 10.07 0.66 -14.41
C GLY A 62 9.68 0.57 -12.93
N VAL A 63 9.39 -0.65 -12.45
CA VAL A 63 8.96 -0.90 -11.06
C VAL A 63 10.15 -1.38 -10.23
N ARG A 64 10.30 -0.80 -9.04
CA ARG A 64 11.13 -1.34 -7.95
C ARG A 64 10.29 -1.44 -6.69
N LEU A 65 10.46 -2.51 -5.93
CA LEU A 65 9.75 -2.74 -4.67
C LEU A 65 10.78 -2.79 -3.56
N VAL A 66 10.94 -1.68 -2.85
CA VAL A 66 12.01 -1.50 -1.85
C VAL A 66 11.46 -1.74 -0.46
N ASP A 67 11.98 -2.75 0.23
CA ASP A 67 11.62 -3.04 1.61
C ASP A 67 12.25 -2.03 2.61
N VAL A 68 12.02 -2.25 3.90
CA VAL A 68 12.54 -1.40 4.98
C VAL A 68 14.06 -1.38 5.07
N ASP A 69 14.72 -2.46 4.65
CA ASP A 69 16.18 -2.62 4.69
C ASP A 69 16.84 -2.06 3.41
N GLY A 70 16.04 -1.68 2.42
CA GLY A 70 16.48 -1.10 1.15
C GLY A 70 16.65 -2.12 0.02
N GLY A 71 16.27 -3.38 0.24
CA GLY A 71 16.33 -4.43 -0.76
C GLY A 71 15.24 -4.30 -1.81
N ASP A 72 15.59 -4.47 -3.08
CA ASP A 72 14.59 -4.55 -4.17
C ASP A 72 14.08 -5.98 -4.33
N VAL A 73 12.84 -6.22 -3.93
CA VAL A 73 12.19 -7.53 -3.97
C VAL A 73 11.38 -7.77 -5.25
N ALA A 74 11.23 -6.76 -6.11
CA ALA A 74 10.44 -6.86 -7.35
C ALA A 74 10.86 -8.03 -8.26
N PRO A 75 12.15 -8.35 -8.47
CA PRO A 75 12.56 -9.46 -9.34
C PRO A 75 12.07 -10.84 -8.90
N ARG A 76 11.64 -10.99 -7.63
CA ARG A 76 11.14 -12.25 -7.06
C ARG A 76 9.62 -12.40 -7.17
N LEU A 77 8.92 -11.29 -7.43
CA LEU A 77 7.47 -11.19 -7.36
C LEU A 77 6.92 -10.78 -8.74
N LEU A 78 7.02 -11.68 -9.72
CA LEU A 78 6.63 -11.43 -11.11
C LEU A 78 5.14 -11.11 -11.26
N GLU A 79 4.30 -11.60 -10.34
CA GLU A 79 2.89 -11.24 -10.24
C GLU A 79 2.66 -9.73 -10.07
N LEU A 80 3.66 -8.99 -9.55
CA LEU A 80 3.60 -7.54 -9.37
C LEU A 80 4.30 -6.75 -10.49
N ALA A 81 4.82 -7.41 -11.54
CA ALA A 81 5.47 -6.73 -12.67
C ALA A 81 4.52 -5.75 -13.39
N GLY A 82 3.21 -6.04 -13.39
CA GLY A 82 2.17 -5.18 -13.97
C GLY A 82 1.76 -3.99 -13.10
N LEU A 83 2.39 -3.76 -11.94
CA LEU A 83 2.01 -2.71 -11.00
C LEU A 83 2.03 -1.32 -11.65
N ALA A 84 3.01 -1.02 -12.51
CA ALA A 84 3.09 0.27 -13.19
C ALA A 84 1.85 0.55 -14.04
N VAL A 85 1.38 -0.43 -14.82
CA VAL A 85 0.20 -0.29 -15.71
C VAL A 85 -1.07 0.06 -14.92
N ARG A 86 -1.12 -0.31 -13.63
CA ARG A 86 -2.24 -0.01 -12.74
C ARG A 86 -2.21 1.43 -12.20
N VAL A 87 -1.11 2.15 -12.37
CA VAL A 87 -0.98 3.53 -11.90
C VAL A 87 -1.05 4.47 -13.08
N ASP A 88 -2.12 5.28 -13.13
CA ASP A 88 -2.36 6.30 -14.14
C ASP A 88 -1.47 7.54 -13.89
N ALA A 89 -0.16 7.32 -13.97
CA ALA A 89 0.88 8.33 -13.80
C ALA A 89 2.13 7.96 -14.59
N ARG A 90 2.89 8.97 -14.99
CA ARG A 90 4.19 8.83 -15.64
C ARG A 90 5.32 8.56 -14.64
N SER A 91 5.13 8.89 -13.37
CA SER A 91 5.94 8.38 -12.26
C SER A 91 5.18 8.45 -10.95
N ALA A 92 5.48 7.54 -10.02
CA ALA A 92 4.90 7.59 -8.69
C ALA A 92 5.79 6.89 -7.65
N VAL A 93 5.56 7.22 -6.38
CA VAL A 93 6.01 6.39 -5.27
C VAL A 93 4.83 6.10 -4.36
N LEU A 94 4.53 4.81 -4.19
CA LEU A 94 3.49 4.32 -3.31
C LEU A 94 4.13 3.76 -2.04
N ASP A 95 3.40 3.84 -0.93
CA ASP A 95 3.74 3.14 0.30
C ASP A 95 2.67 2.10 0.58
N GLY A 96 3.10 0.87 0.87
CA GLY A 96 2.24 -0.29 0.96
C GLY A 96 2.84 -1.42 1.80
N GLU A 97 2.09 -2.51 1.95
CA GLU A 97 2.60 -3.77 2.50
C GLU A 97 2.46 -4.90 1.49
N LEU A 98 3.47 -5.76 1.41
CA LEU A 98 3.41 -7.03 0.71
C LEU A 98 2.85 -8.09 1.64
N VAL A 99 1.87 -8.84 1.15
CA VAL A 99 1.20 -9.89 1.91
C VAL A 99 1.08 -11.15 1.07
N ALA A 100 1.41 -12.30 1.65
CA ALA A 100 0.88 -13.58 1.23
C ALA A 100 -0.25 -13.93 2.20
N VAL A 101 -1.34 -14.52 1.71
CA VAL A 101 -2.49 -14.86 2.54
C VAL A 101 -2.80 -16.36 2.49
N ASP A 102 -3.36 -16.88 3.58
CA ASP A 102 -3.92 -18.23 3.65
C ASP A 102 -5.32 -18.32 3.01
N THR A 103 -5.88 -19.53 2.98
CA THR A 103 -7.21 -19.79 2.42
C THR A 103 -8.34 -19.07 3.15
N ARG A 104 -8.09 -18.61 4.38
CA ARG A 104 -9.02 -17.81 5.19
C ARG A 104 -8.77 -16.30 5.05
N GLY A 105 -7.70 -15.92 4.36
CA GLY A 105 -7.31 -14.53 4.13
C GLY A 105 -6.46 -13.88 5.20
N ARG A 106 -5.91 -14.69 6.11
CA ARG A 106 -4.97 -14.25 7.14
C ARG A 106 -3.58 -14.15 6.53
N ALA A 107 -2.76 -13.25 7.04
CA ALA A 107 -1.38 -13.14 6.58
C ALA A 107 -0.62 -14.44 6.87
N ASP A 108 0.21 -14.85 5.92
CA ASP A 108 1.13 -15.97 6.05
C ASP A 108 2.57 -15.45 5.90
N PRO A 109 3.24 -15.10 7.01
CA PRO A 109 4.59 -14.54 6.97
C PRO A 109 5.64 -15.53 6.45
N ARG A 110 5.41 -16.84 6.63
CA ARG A 110 6.33 -17.89 6.18
C ARG A 110 6.29 -18.03 4.67
N GLU A 111 5.09 -18.06 4.11
CA GLU A 111 4.87 -18.03 2.67
C GLU A 111 5.50 -16.77 2.07
N LEU A 112 5.22 -15.59 2.63
CA LEU A 112 5.79 -14.34 2.14
C LEU A 112 7.33 -14.37 2.13
N ALA A 113 7.94 -14.84 3.22
CA ALA A 113 9.40 -14.98 3.31
C ALA A 113 9.95 -15.98 2.27
N ALA A 114 9.26 -17.10 2.06
CA ALA A 114 9.63 -18.09 1.03
C ALA A 114 9.56 -17.50 -0.38
N ARG A 115 8.51 -16.72 -0.68
CA ARG A 115 8.34 -16.03 -1.97
C ARG A 115 9.43 -14.99 -2.20
N ILE A 116 9.77 -14.19 -1.19
CA ILE A 116 10.88 -13.21 -1.26
C ILE A 116 12.23 -13.92 -1.45
N ALA A 117 12.43 -15.10 -0.84
CA ALA A 117 13.60 -15.93 -1.09
C ALA A 117 13.62 -16.58 -2.49
N GLY A 118 12.60 -16.35 -3.32
CA GLY A 118 12.49 -16.85 -4.69
C GLY A 118 11.93 -18.27 -4.81
N ARG A 119 11.33 -18.81 -3.74
CA ARG A 119 10.63 -20.09 -3.81
C ARG A 119 9.27 -19.91 -4.49
N PRO A 120 8.79 -20.86 -5.30
CA PRO A 120 7.43 -20.84 -5.81
C PRO A 120 6.43 -20.95 -4.65
N GLY A 121 5.20 -20.49 -4.87
CA GLY A 121 4.16 -20.54 -3.85
C GLY A 121 2.95 -19.69 -4.22
N ARG A 122 2.19 -19.27 -3.22
CA ARG A 122 1.00 -18.44 -3.40
C ARG A 122 1.39 -17.03 -3.90
N PRO A 123 0.50 -16.38 -4.68
CA PRO A 123 0.72 -15.00 -5.11
C PRO A 123 0.88 -14.04 -3.93
N VAL A 124 1.79 -13.09 -4.08
CA VAL A 124 1.95 -11.97 -3.14
C VAL A 124 1.15 -10.77 -3.65
N ALA A 125 0.38 -10.15 -2.77
CA ALA A 125 -0.32 -8.90 -3.06
C ALA A 125 0.42 -7.70 -2.48
N TYR A 126 0.31 -6.56 -3.17
CA TYR A 126 0.72 -5.24 -2.71
C TYR A 126 -0.50 -4.41 -2.29
N LEU A 127 -0.56 -4.15 -0.98
CA LEU A 127 -1.61 -3.35 -0.35
C LEU A 127 -1.12 -1.92 -0.15
N ALA A 128 -1.42 -1.05 -1.11
CA ALA A 128 -1.04 0.36 -1.08
C ALA A 128 -1.95 1.15 -0.13
N PHE A 129 -1.38 2.03 0.69
CA PHE A 129 -2.16 2.90 1.58
C PHE A 129 -1.69 4.36 1.59
N ASP A 130 -0.61 4.72 0.89
CA ASP A 130 -0.18 6.11 0.74
C ASP A 130 0.42 6.39 -0.65
N LEU A 131 0.36 7.65 -1.08
CA LEU A 131 1.00 8.14 -2.30
C LEU A 131 1.97 9.26 -1.93
N LEU A 132 3.25 9.01 -2.16
CA LEU A 132 4.35 9.86 -1.68
C LEU A 132 4.87 10.81 -2.74
N HIS A 133 4.87 10.37 -4.01
CA HIS A 133 5.26 11.15 -5.17
C HIS A 133 4.32 10.86 -6.34
N LEU A 134 4.06 11.87 -7.17
CA LEU A 134 3.24 11.76 -8.38
C LEU A 134 3.76 12.70 -9.48
N ASP A 135 4.06 12.15 -10.66
CA ASP A 135 4.53 12.89 -11.84
C ASP A 135 5.64 13.91 -11.53
N GLY A 136 6.66 13.44 -10.80
CA GLY A 136 7.81 14.25 -10.40
C GLY A 136 7.58 15.22 -9.24
N ARG A 137 6.36 15.29 -8.68
CA ARG A 137 6.04 16.14 -7.52
C ARG A 137 6.07 15.34 -6.23
N SER A 138 6.69 15.91 -5.20
CA SER A 138 6.64 15.35 -3.85
C SER A 138 5.31 15.69 -3.18
N LEU A 139 4.72 14.69 -2.51
CA LEU A 139 3.49 14.84 -1.72
C LEU A 139 3.75 14.72 -0.22
N LEU A 140 5.01 14.55 0.22
CA LEU A 140 5.33 14.26 1.62
C LEU A 140 4.81 15.33 2.60
N GLY A 141 4.80 16.61 2.19
CA GLY A 141 4.26 17.70 3.00
C GLY A 141 2.73 17.83 2.99
N GLN A 142 2.02 17.08 2.13
CA GLN A 142 0.56 17.14 2.02
C GLN A 142 -0.11 16.37 3.15
N PRO A 143 -1.33 16.75 3.59
CA PRO A 143 -2.14 15.94 4.51
C PRO A 143 -2.38 14.51 4.00
N LEU A 144 -2.35 13.52 4.89
CA LEU A 144 -2.58 12.10 4.56
C LEU A 144 -3.88 11.89 3.78
N GLU A 145 -4.97 12.54 4.17
CA GLU A 145 -6.26 12.43 3.44
C GLU A 145 -6.15 12.85 1.97
N ARG A 146 -5.33 13.86 1.67
CA ARG A 146 -5.12 14.35 0.31
C ARG A 146 -4.31 13.33 -0.48
N ARG A 147 -3.24 12.80 0.12
CA ARG A 147 -2.41 11.76 -0.49
C ARG A 147 -3.22 10.50 -0.79
N ARG A 148 -4.07 10.05 0.14
CA ARG A 148 -4.96 8.89 -0.05
C ARG A 148 -6.05 9.13 -1.10
N ARG A 149 -6.61 10.34 -1.16
CA ARG A 149 -7.55 10.69 -2.23
C ARG A 149 -6.89 10.64 -3.60
N MET A 150 -5.66 11.13 -3.71
CA MET A 150 -4.87 11.05 -4.95
C MET A 150 -4.52 9.60 -5.27
N LEU A 151 -4.12 8.80 -4.28
CA LEU A 151 -3.87 7.35 -4.44
C LEU A 151 -5.07 6.66 -5.09
N ARG A 152 -6.28 6.85 -4.56
CA ARG A 152 -7.51 6.25 -5.09
C ARG A 152 -7.82 6.67 -6.53
N ARG A 153 -7.46 7.90 -6.91
CA ARG A 153 -7.68 8.41 -8.27
C ARG A 153 -6.71 7.81 -9.29
N VAL A 154 -5.46 7.55 -8.89
CA VAL A 154 -4.42 7.11 -9.83
C VAL A 154 -4.24 5.60 -9.85
N LEU A 155 -4.50 4.90 -8.74
CA LEU A 155 -4.33 3.46 -8.63
C LEU A 155 -5.62 2.74 -9.03
N ARG A 156 -5.56 2.00 -10.14
CA ARG A 156 -6.61 1.10 -10.61
C ARG A 156 -6.46 -0.25 -9.92
N PRO A 157 -7.40 -0.66 -9.04
CA PRO A 157 -7.27 -1.92 -8.31
C PRO A 157 -7.20 -3.14 -9.23
N GLY A 158 -6.56 -4.19 -8.73
CA GLY A 158 -6.45 -5.50 -9.34
C GLY A 158 -6.52 -6.62 -8.32
N ASP A 159 -6.25 -7.84 -8.79
CA ASP A 159 -6.28 -9.03 -7.95
C ASP A 159 -5.17 -9.00 -6.87
N GLU A 160 -3.97 -8.53 -7.24
CA GLU A 160 -2.78 -8.48 -6.39
C GLU A 160 -2.38 -7.05 -5.99
N VAL A 161 -3.03 -6.00 -6.50
CA VAL A 161 -2.68 -4.61 -6.16
C VAL A 161 -3.94 -3.87 -5.77
N VAL A 162 -4.01 -3.41 -4.52
CA VAL A 162 -5.22 -2.77 -3.99
C VAL A 162 -4.86 -1.54 -3.16
N ALA A 163 -5.64 -0.46 -3.30
CA ALA A 163 -5.65 0.63 -2.33
C ALA A 163 -6.44 0.20 -1.08
N VAL A 164 -5.78 0.09 0.06
CA VAL A 164 -6.42 -0.29 1.33
C VAL A 164 -7.46 0.78 1.71
N PRO A 165 -8.72 0.43 2.04
CA PRO A 165 -9.71 1.40 2.50
C PRO A 165 -9.33 1.97 3.88
N ALA A 166 -9.82 3.18 4.19
CA ALA A 166 -9.73 3.72 5.54
C ALA A 166 -11.12 4.12 6.03
N ILE A 167 -11.38 3.89 7.31
CA ILE A 167 -12.55 4.45 8.00
C ILE A 167 -12.10 5.63 8.84
N MET A 168 -12.88 6.70 8.84
CA MET A 168 -12.66 7.86 9.69
C MET A 168 -13.45 7.68 11.00
N GLY A 169 -12.85 8.01 12.13
CA GLY A 169 -13.59 8.03 13.40
C GLY A 169 -13.69 6.68 14.11
N GLU A 170 -14.00 5.60 13.39
CA GLU A 170 -14.48 4.33 13.98
C GLU A 170 -13.37 3.26 14.11
N GLY A 171 -12.36 3.54 14.92
CA GLY A 171 -11.23 2.62 15.10
C GLY A 171 -11.56 1.38 15.93
N ARG A 172 -12.49 1.47 16.88
CA ARG A 172 -12.92 0.32 17.70
C ARG A 172 -13.66 -0.73 16.87
N ALA A 173 -14.66 -0.28 16.11
CA ALA A 173 -15.44 -1.17 15.25
C ALA A 173 -14.57 -1.89 14.21
N LEU A 174 -13.61 -1.17 13.59
CA LEU A 174 -12.66 -1.79 12.67
C LEU A 174 -11.74 -2.79 13.37
N TRP A 175 -11.29 -2.49 14.58
CA TRP A 175 -10.44 -3.42 15.35
C TRP A 175 -11.18 -4.71 15.69
N ASP A 176 -12.44 -4.62 16.15
CA ASP A 176 -13.27 -5.79 16.46
C ASP A 176 -13.50 -6.66 15.21
N ALA A 177 -13.77 -6.02 14.07
CA ALA A 177 -13.94 -6.72 12.80
C ALA A 177 -12.64 -7.37 12.28
N ALA A 178 -11.51 -6.66 12.40
CA ALA A 178 -10.20 -7.19 12.04
C ALA A 178 -9.83 -8.39 12.93
N ALA A 179 -10.14 -8.33 14.22
CA ALA A 179 -9.91 -9.42 15.16
C ALA A 179 -10.75 -10.66 14.82
N ALA A 180 -12.03 -10.47 14.48
CA ALA A 180 -12.91 -11.55 14.04
C ALA A 180 -12.42 -12.27 12.75
N GLN A 181 -11.64 -11.56 11.92
CA GLN A 181 -11.07 -12.10 10.67
C GLN A 181 -9.62 -12.59 10.84
N GLY A 182 -9.04 -12.52 12.04
CA GLY A 182 -7.65 -12.93 12.30
C GLY A 182 -6.61 -12.05 11.59
N ILE A 183 -6.90 -10.77 11.37
CA ILE A 183 -5.96 -9.77 10.85
C ILE A 183 -5.05 -9.29 11.97
N ALA A 184 -3.79 -8.98 11.66
CA ALA A 184 -2.75 -8.67 12.65
C ALA A 184 -3.02 -7.43 13.52
N GLY A 185 -3.71 -6.43 12.97
CA GLY A 185 -4.03 -5.21 13.72
C GLY A 185 -4.68 -4.13 12.88
N VAL A 186 -4.76 -2.94 13.49
CA VAL A 186 -5.27 -1.73 12.86
C VAL A 186 -4.21 -0.64 12.91
N MET A 187 -4.00 0.01 11.77
CA MET A 187 -3.24 1.25 11.68
C MET A 187 -4.15 2.44 11.94
N ALA A 188 -3.82 3.29 12.91
CA ALA A 188 -4.48 4.57 13.12
C ALA A 188 -3.53 5.71 12.73
N ARG A 189 -3.88 6.47 11.69
CA ARG A 189 -3.03 7.52 11.13
C ARG A 189 -3.73 8.86 11.21
N ARG A 190 -3.07 9.87 11.75
CA ARG A 190 -3.64 11.22 11.86
C ARG A 190 -3.90 11.79 10.46
N ARG A 191 -5.16 12.12 10.19
CA ARG A 191 -5.69 12.50 8.86
C ARG A 191 -4.95 13.68 8.21
N THR A 192 -4.51 14.62 9.03
CA THR A 192 -3.81 15.84 8.61
C THR A 192 -2.29 15.73 8.66
N SER A 193 -1.73 14.55 8.96
CA SER A 193 -0.27 14.42 9.12
C SER A 193 0.49 14.53 7.80
N PRO A 194 1.67 15.19 7.80
CA PRO A 194 2.64 14.98 6.72
C PRO A 194 3.17 13.54 6.77
N TYR A 195 3.93 13.17 5.75
CA TYR A 195 4.73 11.96 5.72
C TYR A 195 6.15 12.27 6.18
N LEU A 196 6.60 11.58 7.23
CA LEU A 196 7.92 11.78 7.84
C LEU A 196 8.83 10.60 7.47
N SER A 197 9.52 10.73 6.33
CA SER A 197 10.41 9.68 5.80
C SER A 197 11.42 9.19 6.85
N GLY A 198 11.45 7.88 7.10
CA GLY A 198 12.37 7.24 8.04
C GLY A 198 12.11 7.53 9.53
N VAL A 199 11.04 8.27 9.86
CA VAL A 199 10.75 8.66 11.25
C VAL A 199 9.72 7.73 11.87
N ARG A 200 10.01 7.27 13.10
CA ARG A 200 9.03 6.59 13.96
C ARG A 200 8.20 7.60 14.76
N SER A 201 6.98 7.84 14.31
CA SER A 201 6.15 8.94 14.80
C SER A 201 4.93 8.49 15.59
N ARG A 202 4.41 9.40 16.43
CA ARG A 202 3.12 9.27 17.11
C ARG A 202 1.92 9.57 16.22
N LEU A 203 2.17 10.20 15.06
CA LEU A 203 1.13 10.52 14.08
C LEU A 203 0.54 9.24 13.48
N TRP A 204 1.31 8.15 13.48
CA TRP A 204 0.88 6.83 13.05
C TRP A 204 0.99 5.86 14.22
N ARG A 205 -0.10 5.15 14.50
CA ARG A 205 -0.19 4.13 15.53
C ARG A 205 -0.48 2.78 14.91
N PHE A 206 0.13 1.75 15.46
CA PHE A 206 -0.26 0.38 15.22
C PHE A 206 -0.92 -0.16 16.48
N ILE A 207 -2.14 -0.66 16.36
CA ILE A 207 -2.91 -1.27 17.43
C ILE A 207 -2.94 -2.77 17.14
N PRO A 208 -2.14 -3.58 17.85
CA PRO A 208 -2.08 -5.02 17.60
C PRO A 208 -3.38 -5.71 18.04
N ILE A 209 -3.64 -6.88 17.45
CA ILE A 209 -4.64 -7.84 17.91
C ILE A 209 -3.89 -9.01 18.54
N GLU A 210 -4.24 -9.37 19.77
CA GLU A 210 -3.59 -10.48 20.48
C GLU A 210 -3.83 -11.82 19.77
N GLY A 211 -2.80 -12.66 19.71
CA GLY A 211 -2.87 -13.98 19.08
C GLY A 211 -2.82 -13.97 17.55
N ALA A 212 -2.80 -12.81 16.90
CA ALA A 212 -2.56 -12.73 15.47
C ALA A 212 -1.06 -12.79 15.16
N GLU A 213 -0.68 -13.59 14.16
CA GLU A 213 0.72 -13.66 13.72
C GLU A 213 1.11 -12.37 13.01
N VAL A 214 2.26 -11.81 13.40
CA VAL A 214 2.88 -10.65 12.74
C VAL A 214 4.19 -11.12 12.13
N GLY A 215 4.56 -10.61 10.96
CA GLY A 215 5.84 -10.96 10.31
C GLY A 215 7.06 -10.62 11.17
N GLY A 216 7.51 -11.61 11.95
CA GLY A 216 8.70 -11.62 12.79
C GLY A 216 8.95 -13.03 13.35
N ALA A 217 9.83 -13.79 12.70
CA ALA A 217 10.39 -15.10 13.06
C ALA A 217 9.50 -16.18 13.77
N ILE A 218 9.01 -17.13 12.95
CA ILE A 218 8.82 -18.60 13.13
C ILE A 218 7.80 -19.15 14.18
N GLY A 219 6.72 -19.81 13.71
CA GLY A 219 5.94 -20.88 14.42
C GLY A 219 5.05 -21.74 13.47
N PRO A 220 4.89 -23.08 13.67
CA PRO A 220 4.62 -24.10 12.62
C PRO A 220 3.23 -24.09 11.95
N GLU A 221 3.17 -24.59 10.71
CA GLU A 221 1.99 -24.68 9.81
C GLU A 221 0.93 -25.70 10.24
N PRO A 222 -0.30 -25.55 9.70
CA PRO A 222 -0.99 -26.64 9.03
C PRO A 222 -1.18 -26.36 7.52
N ALA A 223 -1.00 -27.41 6.73
CA ALA A 223 -1.20 -27.42 5.29
C ALA A 223 -2.70 -27.37 4.91
N GLU A 224 -3.02 -26.74 3.78
CA GLU A 224 -4.16 -27.12 2.94
C GLU A 224 -4.00 -26.56 1.52
N GLY A 225 -4.52 -27.31 0.54
CA GLY A 225 -4.18 -27.26 -0.90
C GLY A 225 -4.41 -25.93 -1.66
N PRO A 226 -4.16 -25.91 -2.98
CA PRO A 226 -4.17 -24.66 -3.73
C PRO A 226 -5.58 -24.07 -3.84
N ALA A 227 -5.80 -22.93 -3.19
CA ALA A 227 -6.94 -22.05 -3.45
C ALA A 227 -6.44 -20.64 -3.77
N ASN A 228 -6.75 -20.17 -4.99
CA ASN A 228 -6.49 -18.82 -5.49
C ASN A 228 -7.68 -17.92 -5.16
N GLY A 229 -7.68 -17.29 -3.98
CA GLY A 229 -8.60 -16.19 -3.68
C GLY A 229 -7.86 -14.85 -3.82
N PRO A 230 -8.32 -13.90 -4.65
CA PRO A 230 -7.62 -12.62 -4.78
C PRO A 230 -7.77 -11.81 -3.49
N VAL A 231 -6.73 -11.07 -3.09
CA VAL A 231 -6.70 -10.36 -1.80
C VAL A 231 -7.84 -9.33 -1.70
N ILE A 232 -8.27 -8.77 -2.83
CA ILE A 232 -9.44 -7.90 -2.91
C ILE A 232 -10.74 -8.55 -2.37
N ALA A 233 -10.93 -9.86 -2.56
CA ALA A 233 -12.11 -10.56 -2.06
C ALA A 233 -12.13 -10.59 -0.52
N LEU A 234 -10.96 -10.57 0.12
CA LEU A 234 -10.81 -10.54 1.56
C LEU A 234 -11.08 -9.15 2.12
N ILE A 235 -10.50 -8.12 1.50
CA ILE A 235 -10.75 -6.74 1.90
C ILE A 235 -12.25 -6.42 1.77
N ARG A 236 -12.95 -6.96 0.75
CA ARG A 236 -14.41 -6.79 0.57
C ARG A 236 -15.27 -7.48 1.64
N ARG A 237 -14.72 -8.44 2.40
CA ARG A 237 -15.42 -9.09 3.52
C ARG A 237 -15.31 -8.31 4.82
N LEU A 238 -14.39 -7.35 4.91
CA LEU A 238 -14.34 -6.46 6.06
C LEU A 238 -15.50 -5.45 5.97
N PRO A 239 -16.10 -5.05 7.11
CA PRO A 239 -17.17 -4.06 7.16
C PRO A 239 -16.61 -2.64 6.94
N LEU A 240 -15.87 -2.46 5.85
CA LEU A 240 -15.35 -1.19 5.41
C LEU A 240 -16.40 -0.55 4.51
N GLY A 241 -16.76 0.71 4.79
CA GLY A 241 -17.51 1.52 3.85
C GLY A 241 -16.71 1.67 2.57
N TYR A 242 -17.06 0.91 1.53
CA TYR A 242 -16.59 1.14 0.18
C TYR A 242 -17.44 2.24 -0.41
N ASP A 243 -17.10 3.49 -0.12
CA ASP A 243 -17.67 4.58 -0.87
C ASP A 243 -17.06 4.54 -2.27
N ASP A 244 -17.78 3.91 -3.20
CA ASP A 244 -17.76 4.30 -4.61
C ASP A 244 -18.33 5.72 -4.68
N GLU A 245 -17.58 6.73 -4.21
CA GLU A 245 -17.97 8.11 -4.46
C GLU A 245 -17.98 8.28 -5.99
N PRO A 246 -19.14 8.62 -6.59
CA PRO A 246 -19.21 8.86 -8.01
C PRO A 246 -18.23 9.97 -8.35
N ASP A 247 -17.41 9.69 -9.37
CA ASP A 247 -16.53 10.63 -10.03
C ASP A 247 -17.31 11.93 -10.28
N GLU A 248 -17.04 12.98 -9.48
CA GLU A 248 -17.42 14.36 -9.81
C GLU A 248 -16.65 14.75 -11.07
N ARG A 249 -17.12 14.22 -12.19
CA ARG A 249 -16.72 14.64 -13.51
C ARG A 249 -17.14 16.09 -13.66
N VAL A 250 -16.12 16.90 -13.95
CA VAL A 250 -16.21 18.05 -14.85
C VAL A 250 -17.36 19.01 -14.52
N ALA A 251 -17.10 19.92 -13.59
CA ALA A 251 -17.75 21.21 -13.57
C ALA A 251 -16.67 22.29 -13.38
N GLY A 252 -16.32 22.99 -14.46
CA GLY A 252 -15.40 24.12 -14.49
C GLY A 252 -14.29 23.99 -15.52
#